data_AF-A0A969HG66-F1
#
_entry.id   AF-A0A969HG66-F1
#
_cell.length_a   1.000
_cell.length_b   1.000
_cell.length_c   1.000
_cell.angle_alpha   90.00
_cell.angle_beta   90.00
_cell.angle_gamma   90.00
#
_symmetry.space_group_name_H-M   'P 1'
#
loop_
_entity.id
_entity.type
_entity.pdbx_description
1 polymer ?
#
loop_
_entity_poly.entity_id
_entity_poly.type
_entity_poly.pdbx_seq_one_letter_code
_entity_poly.pdbx_strand_id
1 'polypeptide(L)'
;MEKQAVPAGERIQVVLYWQTDAAPLKNNLQPFVHFDRLDTLTTTAGSTNYTPGDTTTETVLPTFHWDNGRYVRDEHEVIIPPDTPPLAYAVRVGLIDPDRDDRLVPLADSAEDTALLTTINVLPTQEPPQLAEKVQASFQTGSVTIQLIGFELDSVSPTQLDFKLAWQSNQPPAADYTVFAQLLDRENNLAASFDRPPLHGAYPTSTWWPGQTIIDPRSIPLQGASPGEYRLIVGLYDPATGQRLLTPSGADFVELTPVTIGDK
;
A
#
# COMPACT_ATOMS: atom_id res chain seq x y z
N MET A 1 -16.95 12.33 -1.18
CA MET A 1 -16.65 11.87 0.19
C MET A 1 -15.27 12.39 0.53
N GLU A 2 -15.11 12.99 1.69
CA GLU A 2 -13.82 13.50 2.17
C GLU A 2 -12.89 12.30 2.41
N LYS A 3 -11.66 12.34 1.87
CA LYS A 3 -10.68 11.27 2.11
C LYS A 3 -10.32 11.32 3.60
N GLN A 4 -10.60 10.25 4.34
CA GLN A 4 -10.15 10.14 5.73
C GLN A 4 -8.62 10.12 5.75
N ALA A 5 -8.05 10.95 6.62
CA ALA A 5 -6.64 11.24 6.69
C ALA A 5 -6.17 11.35 8.13
N VAL A 6 -4.95 10.90 8.42
CA VAL A 6 -4.36 10.98 9.75
C VAL A 6 -2.84 11.19 9.63
N PRO A 7 -2.22 12.03 10.47
CA PRO A 7 -0.77 12.12 10.52
C PRO A 7 -0.15 10.83 11.04
N ALA A 8 1.05 10.49 10.57
CA ALA A 8 1.86 9.47 11.25
C ALA A 8 2.17 9.93 12.68
N GLY A 9 2.23 8.99 13.65
CA GLY A 9 2.45 9.29 15.06
C GLY A 9 1.18 9.63 15.85
N GLU A 10 0.07 9.88 15.17
CA GLU A 10 -1.24 10.11 15.79
C GLU A 10 -2.00 8.80 16.02
N ARG A 11 -3.16 8.89 16.67
CA ARG A 11 -4.05 7.76 16.89
C ARG A 11 -5.35 7.87 16.10
N ILE A 12 -5.94 6.73 15.80
CA ILE A 12 -7.33 6.62 15.39
C ILE A 12 -8.14 5.90 16.48
N GLN A 13 -9.36 6.37 16.72
CA GLN A 13 -10.33 5.70 17.59
C GLN A 13 -11.35 5.00 16.72
N VAL A 14 -11.53 3.70 16.94
CA VAL A 14 -12.54 2.88 16.27
C VAL A 14 -13.52 2.39 17.33
N VAL A 15 -14.79 2.73 17.14
CA VAL A 15 -15.88 2.30 18.03
C VAL A 15 -16.70 1.27 17.29
N LEU A 16 -16.70 0.05 17.82
CA LEU A 16 -17.44 -1.08 17.29
C LEU A 16 -18.69 -1.31 18.13
N TYR A 17 -19.73 -1.81 17.47
CA TYR A 17 -20.98 -2.19 18.11
C TYR A 17 -21.30 -3.62 17.70
N TRP A 18 -21.16 -4.52 18.64
CA TRP A 18 -21.31 -5.94 18.41
C TRP A 18 -22.67 -6.44 18.90
N GLN A 19 -23.29 -7.37 18.19
CA GLN A 19 -24.52 -8.02 18.62
C GLN A 19 -24.46 -9.49 18.26
N THR A 20 -24.95 -10.35 19.14
CA THR A 20 -25.15 -11.78 18.86
C THR A 20 -26.62 -12.08 18.60
N ASP A 21 -26.89 -12.99 17.68
CA ASP A 21 -28.20 -13.61 17.45
C ASP A 21 -28.35 -14.95 18.18
N ALA A 22 -27.26 -15.50 18.72
CA ALA A 22 -27.19 -16.73 19.49
C ALA A 22 -26.51 -16.52 20.85
N ALA A 23 -27.16 -16.96 21.93
CA ALA A 23 -26.65 -16.83 23.30
C ALA A 23 -26.58 -18.18 24.02
N PRO A 24 -25.64 -18.32 24.99
CA PRO A 24 -24.39 -17.57 25.13
C PRO A 24 -23.28 -18.17 24.26
N LEU A 25 -22.34 -17.34 23.82
CA LEU A 25 -21.08 -17.84 23.27
C LEU A 25 -20.33 -18.60 24.38
N LYS A 26 -19.66 -19.70 24.06
CA LYS A 26 -18.94 -20.51 25.06
C LYS A 26 -17.56 -19.92 25.41
N ASN A 27 -16.98 -19.19 24.46
CA ASN A 27 -15.61 -18.71 24.52
C ASN A 27 -15.61 -17.18 24.64
N ASN A 28 -14.53 -16.64 25.19
CA ASN A 28 -14.29 -15.20 25.23
C ASN A 28 -13.55 -14.76 23.97
N LEU A 29 -14.29 -14.33 22.95
CA LEU A 29 -13.74 -13.85 21.70
C LEU A 29 -13.10 -12.48 21.92
N GLN A 30 -11.92 -12.29 21.32
CA GLN A 30 -11.11 -11.10 21.44
C GLN A 30 -11.24 -10.28 20.14
N PRO A 31 -11.93 -9.14 20.16
CA PRO A 31 -12.02 -8.28 19.00
C PRO A 31 -10.67 -7.61 18.75
N PHE A 32 -10.36 -7.44 17.47
CA PHE A 32 -9.20 -6.68 17.04
C PHE A 32 -9.54 -5.72 15.93
N VAL A 33 -8.79 -4.63 15.88
CA VAL A 33 -8.74 -3.67 14.77
C VAL A 33 -7.32 -3.62 14.26
N HIS A 34 -7.12 -3.89 12.98
CA HIS A 34 -5.84 -3.78 12.30
C HIS A 34 -5.83 -2.59 11.33
N PHE A 35 -4.68 -1.92 11.26
CA PHE A 35 -4.33 -0.88 10.32
C PHE A 35 -3.29 -1.45 9.36
N ASP A 36 -3.77 -1.94 8.23
CA ASP A 36 -2.99 -2.75 7.30
C ASP A 36 -2.61 -1.96 6.06
N ARG A 37 -1.37 -2.13 5.58
CA ARG A 37 -0.94 -1.51 4.32
C ARG A 37 -1.82 -2.04 3.19
N LEU A 38 -2.46 -1.16 2.40
CA LEU A 38 -3.50 -1.58 1.46
C LEU A 38 -2.99 -2.50 0.34
N ASP A 39 -1.71 -2.43 0.00
CA ASP A 39 -1.10 -3.18 -1.11
C ASP A 39 -0.60 -4.58 -0.71
N THR A 40 -0.17 -4.78 0.54
CA THR A 40 0.33 -6.07 1.04
C THR A 40 -0.54 -6.68 2.13
N LEU A 41 -1.53 -5.94 2.63
CA LEU A 41 -2.34 -6.27 3.80
C LEU A 41 -1.51 -6.61 5.04
N THR A 42 -0.29 -6.07 5.12
CA THR A 42 0.59 -6.24 6.28
C THR A 42 0.17 -5.29 7.39
N THR A 43 -0.06 -5.82 8.59
CA THR A 43 -0.42 -5.03 9.76
C THR A 43 0.72 -4.13 10.19
N THR A 44 0.47 -2.83 10.09
CA THR A 44 1.41 -1.77 10.50
C THR A 44 1.14 -1.35 11.93
N ALA A 45 -0.14 -1.30 12.32
CA ALA A 45 -0.57 -1.05 13.68
C ALA A 45 -1.86 -1.81 13.96
N GLY A 46 -2.20 -1.99 15.23
CA GLY A 46 -3.46 -2.61 15.60
C GLY A 46 -3.76 -2.51 17.08
N SER A 47 -4.95 -2.95 17.43
CA SER A 47 -5.45 -3.04 18.80
C SER A 47 -6.19 -4.36 18.94
N THR A 48 -6.01 -5.04 20.08
CA THR A 48 -6.75 -6.25 20.43
C THR A 48 -7.18 -6.13 21.87
N ASN A 49 -8.48 -6.22 22.09
CA ASN A 49 -9.04 -6.21 23.45
C ASN A 49 -9.20 -7.64 23.94
N TYR A 50 -8.82 -7.90 25.19
CA TYR A 50 -9.09 -9.21 25.81
C TYR A 50 -10.60 -9.46 25.97
N THR A 51 -11.37 -8.39 26.13
CA THR A 51 -12.82 -8.42 26.27
C THR A 51 -13.38 -7.17 25.61
N PRO A 52 -14.44 -7.29 24.79
CA PRO A 52 -15.13 -6.14 24.22
C PRO A 52 -15.59 -5.18 25.32
N GLY A 53 -15.34 -3.89 25.17
CA GLY A 53 -15.73 -2.95 26.20
C GLY A 53 -15.46 -1.48 25.92
N ASP A 54 -16.14 -0.67 26.72
CA ASP A 54 -16.01 0.78 26.73
C ASP A 54 -14.92 1.17 27.72
N THR A 55 -13.79 1.64 27.18
CA THR A 55 -12.67 2.12 28.01
C THR A 55 -13.00 3.43 28.73
N THR A 56 -13.96 4.22 28.23
CA THR A 56 -14.36 5.49 28.84
C THR A 56 -15.27 5.30 30.06
N THR A 57 -16.04 4.21 30.09
CA THR A 57 -16.92 3.85 31.22
C THR A 57 -16.42 2.65 32.02
N GLU A 58 -15.20 2.16 31.73
CA GLU A 58 -14.62 0.92 32.28
C GLU A 58 -15.56 -0.29 32.21
N THR A 59 -16.47 -0.29 31.23
CA THR A 59 -17.51 -1.32 31.09
C THR A 59 -17.04 -2.34 30.08
N VAL A 60 -16.49 -3.44 30.58
CA VAL A 60 -16.10 -4.61 29.77
C VAL A 60 -17.16 -5.70 29.88
N LEU A 61 -17.54 -6.32 28.76
CA LEU A 61 -18.52 -7.40 28.73
C LEU A 61 -17.99 -8.60 27.92
N PRO A 62 -17.52 -9.67 28.59
CA PRO A 62 -17.06 -10.88 27.92
C PRO A 62 -18.11 -11.45 26.98
N THR A 63 -17.68 -12.01 25.85
CA THR A 63 -18.63 -12.45 24.81
C THR A 63 -19.56 -13.57 25.25
N PHE A 64 -19.16 -14.36 26.25
CA PHE A 64 -20.03 -15.38 26.85
C PHE A 64 -21.15 -14.81 27.75
N HIS A 65 -21.11 -13.50 28.05
CA HIS A 65 -22.19 -12.77 28.72
C HIS A 65 -23.13 -12.05 27.75
N TRP A 66 -22.87 -12.11 26.45
CA TRP A 66 -23.72 -11.44 25.47
C TRP A 66 -25.08 -12.15 25.40
N ASP A 67 -26.14 -11.38 25.63
CA ASP A 67 -27.52 -11.84 25.57
C ASP A 67 -28.16 -11.48 24.22
N ASN A 68 -29.14 -12.27 23.81
CA ASN A 68 -29.86 -12.08 22.55
C ASN A 68 -30.70 -10.79 22.64
N GLY A 69 -30.17 -9.69 22.10
CA GLY A 69 -30.94 -8.46 21.87
C GLY A 69 -30.25 -7.15 22.25
N ARG A 70 -29.09 -7.16 22.91
CA ARG A 70 -28.32 -5.95 23.22
C ARG A 70 -27.07 -5.87 22.36
N TYR A 71 -26.70 -4.65 21.98
CA TYR A 71 -25.38 -4.41 21.42
C TYR A 71 -24.36 -4.14 22.53
N VAL A 72 -23.12 -4.52 22.29
CA VAL A 72 -21.95 -4.24 23.12
C VAL A 72 -21.09 -3.23 22.40
N ARG A 73 -20.88 -2.08 23.04
CA ARG A 73 -19.98 -1.03 22.56
C ARG A 73 -18.55 -1.41 22.93
N ASP A 74 -17.65 -1.30 21.98
CA ASP A 74 -16.26 -1.73 22.11
C ASP A 74 -15.33 -0.70 21.48
N GLU A 75 -14.39 -0.18 22.26
CA GLU A 75 -13.48 0.87 21.82
C GLU A 75 -12.08 0.34 21.56
N HIS A 76 -11.53 0.71 20.41
CA HIS A 76 -10.14 0.47 20.03
C HIS A 76 -9.41 1.79 19.79
N GLU A 77 -8.24 1.92 20.41
CA GLU A 77 -7.26 2.94 20.07
C GLU A 77 -6.13 2.28 19.27
N VAL A 78 -5.89 2.76 18.05
CA VAL A 78 -4.78 2.32 17.21
C VAL A 78 -3.80 3.48 17.07
N ILE A 79 -2.59 3.30 17.58
CA ILE A 79 -1.50 4.28 17.49
C ILE A 79 -0.74 4.03 16.19
N ILE A 80 -0.66 5.02 15.32
CA ILE A 80 0.03 4.92 14.04
C ILE A 80 1.52 5.21 14.26
N PRO A 81 2.43 4.29 13.92
CA PRO A 81 3.86 4.54 14.06
C PRO A 81 4.29 5.83 13.33
N PRO A 82 5.20 6.63 13.91
CA PRO A 82 5.65 7.90 13.33
C PRO A 82 6.41 7.73 12.00
N ASP A 83 6.94 6.54 11.73
CA ASP A 83 7.62 6.13 10.50
C ASP A 83 6.68 5.48 9.47
N THR A 84 5.37 5.47 9.73
CA THR A 84 4.38 4.90 8.81
C THR A 84 4.44 5.62 7.46
N PRO A 85 4.66 4.89 6.34
CA PRO A 85 4.66 5.49 5.01
C PRO A 85 3.36 6.25 4.73
N PRO A 86 3.41 7.40 4.04
CA PRO A 86 2.22 8.15 3.70
C PRO A 86 1.51 7.45 2.53
N LEU A 87 0.72 6.42 2.82
CA LEU A 87 -0.05 5.62 1.86
C LEU A 87 -1.50 5.44 2.35
N ALA A 88 -2.32 4.72 1.59
CA ALA A 88 -3.60 4.22 2.09
C ALA A 88 -3.42 2.94 2.91
N TYR A 89 -4.22 2.85 3.97
CA TYR A 89 -4.28 1.72 4.87
C TYR A 89 -5.72 1.27 5.05
N ALA A 90 -5.92 -0.04 5.02
CA ALA A 90 -7.19 -0.69 5.34
C ALA A 90 -7.36 -0.74 6.86
N VAL A 91 -8.49 -0.26 7.36
CA VAL A 91 -8.93 -0.52 8.74
C VAL A 91 -9.78 -1.79 8.70
N ARG A 92 -9.22 -2.90 9.16
CA ARG A 92 -9.91 -4.19 9.21
C ARG A 92 -10.24 -4.58 10.64
N VAL A 93 -11.36 -5.27 10.81
CA VAL A 93 -11.82 -5.78 12.10
C VAL A 93 -12.04 -7.29 12.02
N GLY A 94 -11.81 -7.98 13.11
CA GLY A 94 -12.12 -9.40 13.24
C GLY A 94 -12.24 -9.82 14.70
N LEU A 95 -12.50 -11.11 14.90
CA LEU A 95 -12.58 -11.75 16.20
C LEU A 95 -11.56 -12.89 16.28
N ILE A 96 -10.85 -12.97 17.40
CA ILE A 96 -9.98 -14.08 17.75
C ILE A 96 -10.69 -14.97 18.76
N ASP A 97 -10.78 -16.27 18.46
CA ASP A 97 -11.13 -17.30 19.42
C ASP A 97 -9.83 -17.96 19.94
N PRO A 98 -9.46 -17.76 21.21
CA PRO A 98 -8.24 -18.33 21.77
C PRO A 98 -8.26 -19.87 21.84
N ASP A 99 -9.43 -20.49 21.74
CA ASP A 99 -9.60 -21.94 21.86
C ASP A 99 -9.58 -22.67 20.50
N ARG A 100 -9.46 -21.92 19.39
CA ARG A 100 -9.35 -22.48 18.03
C ARG A 100 -7.90 -22.60 17.58
N ASP A 101 -7.61 -23.59 16.74
CA ASP A 101 -6.27 -23.79 16.16
C ASP A 101 -5.88 -22.66 15.19
N ASP A 102 -6.82 -22.23 14.33
CA ASP A 102 -6.64 -21.11 13.38
C ASP A 102 -6.79 -19.73 14.04
N ARG A 103 -7.31 -19.71 15.28
CA ARG A 103 -7.58 -18.57 16.14
C ARG A 103 -8.53 -17.51 15.58
N LEU A 104 -8.69 -17.36 14.27
CA LEU A 104 -9.60 -16.38 13.67
C LEU A 104 -11.01 -16.95 13.55
N VAL A 105 -12.00 -16.10 13.81
CA VAL A 105 -13.41 -16.42 13.61
C VAL A 105 -13.82 -15.97 12.21
N PRO A 106 -14.27 -16.89 11.34
CA PRO A 106 -14.75 -16.53 10.01
C PRO A 106 -16.00 -15.64 10.07
N LEU A 107 -16.12 -14.74 9.11
CA LEU A 107 -17.35 -13.99 8.90
C LEU A 107 -18.48 -14.93 8.49
N ALA A 108 -19.69 -14.70 9.01
CA ALA A 108 -20.83 -15.57 8.71
C ALA A 108 -21.33 -15.45 7.25
N ASP A 109 -21.03 -14.33 6.60
CA ASP A 109 -21.52 -13.96 5.26
C ASP A 109 -20.45 -14.06 4.17
N SER A 110 -19.22 -14.46 4.51
CA SER A 110 -18.13 -14.64 3.54
C SER A 110 -17.16 -15.74 3.96
N ALA A 111 -16.21 -16.07 3.09
CA ALA A 111 -15.11 -16.99 3.40
C ALA A 111 -13.91 -16.27 4.05
N GLU A 112 -14.04 -14.99 4.37
CA GLU A 112 -12.98 -14.16 4.96
C GLU A 112 -13.07 -14.18 6.49
N ASP A 113 -11.94 -13.88 7.14
CA ASP A 113 -11.83 -13.81 8.60
C ASP A 113 -11.79 -12.37 9.13
N THR A 114 -11.87 -11.38 8.23
CA THR A 114 -11.85 -9.95 8.59
C THR A 114 -12.79 -9.14 7.72
N ALA A 115 -13.45 -8.15 8.31
CA ALA A 115 -14.25 -7.16 7.58
C ALA A 115 -13.45 -5.86 7.39
N LEU A 116 -13.52 -5.28 6.17
CA LEU A 116 -12.98 -3.95 5.90
C LEU A 116 -13.99 -2.88 6.35
N LEU A 117 -13.60 -2.04 7.32
CA LEU A 117 -14.44 -0.93 7.78
C LEU A 117 -14.31 0.29 6.88
N THR A 118 -13.07 0.69 6.59
CA THR A 118 -12.76 1.89 5.81
C THR A 118 -11.30 1.87 5.34
N THR A 119 -10.95 2.82 4.49
CA THR A 119 -9.56 3.12 4.11
C THR A 119 -9.19 4.51 4.61
N ILE A 120 -8.05 4.61 5.29
CA ILE A 120 -7.51 5.87 5.80
C ILE A 120 -6.15 6.13 5.15
N ASN A 121 -5.90 7.37 4.73
CA ASN A 121 -4.60 7.78 4.22
C ASN A 121 -3.73 8.33 5.35
N VAL A 122 -2.46 7.95 5.35
CA VAL A 122 -1.45 8.58 6.21
C VAL A 122 -0.90 9.81 5.49
N LEU A 123 -0.88 10.94 6.19
CA LEU A 123 -0.40 12.22 5.64
C LEU A 123 1.11 12.21 5.38
N PRO A 124 1.56 12.79 4.26
CA PRO A 124 2.96 13.05 3.98
C PRO A 124 3.61 13.79 5.15
N THR A 125 4.77 13.30 5.59
CA THR A 125 5.67 14.05 6.43
C THR A 125 6.41 15.10 5.60
N GLN A 126 6.97 16.12 6.25
CA GLN A 126 7.61 17.23 5.53
C GLN A 126 8.91 16.82 4.82
N GLU A 127 9.57 15.75 5.27
CA GLU A 127 10.83 15.28 4.68
C GLU A 127 10.60 13.97 3.91
N PRO A 128 10.79 13.97 2.58
CA PRO A 128 10.82 12.75 1.79
C PRO A 128 11.86 11.76 2.36
N PRO A 129 11.62 10.45 2.25
CA PRO A 129 12.65 9.46 2.58
C PRO A 129 13.93 9.76 1.79
N GLN A 130 15.08 9.57 2.43
CA GLN A 130 16.37 9.77 1.79
C GLN A 130 16.57 8.70 0.72
N LEU A 131 16.59 9.13 -0.55
CA LEU A 131 16.78 8.24 -1.69
C LEU A 131 18.27 8.04 -1.96
N ALA A 132 18.64 6.82 -2.36
CA ALA A 132 20.02 6.47 -2.70
C ALA A 132 20.51 7.26 -3.93
N GLU A 133 19.75 7.21 -5.02
CA GLU A 133 20.04 7.95 -6.25
C GLU A 133 18.95 8.98 -6.52
N LYS A 134 19.35 10.23 -6.70
CA LYS A 134 18.42 11.32 -7.07
C LYS A 134 18.26 11.38 -8.57
N VAL A 135 17.01 11.43 -9.01
CA VAL A 135 16.65 11.66 -10.41
C VAL A 135 15.78 12.90 -10.46
N GLN A 136 15.96 13.72 -11.48
CA GLN A 136 15.11 14.90 -11.70
C GLN A 136 14.44 14.76 -13.06
N ALA A 137 13.52 13.80 -13.15
CA ALA A 137 12.70 13.60 -14.32
C ALA A 137 11.24 13.96 -13.99
N SER A 138 10.57 14.57 -14.96
CA SER A 138 9.17 14.96 -14.83
C SER A 138 8.40 14.56 -16.08
N PHE A 139 7.15 14.19 -15.88
CA PHE A 139 6.19 13.80 -16.90
C PHE A 139 4.98 14.72 -16.79
N GLN A 140 4.52 15.26 -17.92
CA GLN A 140 3.47 16.28 -17.96
C GLN A 140 2.14 15.70 -18.45
N THR A 141 1.06 16.08 -17.76
CA THR A 141 -0.32 15.81 -18.18
C THR A 141 -1.21 16.99 -17.80
N GLY A 142 -1.50 17.86 -18.77
CA GLY A 142 -2.16 19.14 -18.52
C GLY A 142 -1.34 20.02 -17.58
N SER A 143 -1.94 20.46 -16.46
CA SER A 143 -1.25 21.22 -15.40
C SER A 143 -0.55 20.34 -14.36
N VAL A 144 -0.72 19.02 -14.43
CA VAL A 144 -0.15 18.08 -13.47
C VAL A 144 1.23 17.66 -13.93
N THR A 145 2.16 17.63 -12.98
CA THR A 145 3.53 17.16 -13.15
C THR A 145 3.76 16.00 -12.21
N ILE A 146 3.99 14.82 -12.78
CA ILE A 146 4.45 13.64 -12.05
C ILE A 146 5.98 13.59 -12.15
N GLN A 147 6.66 13.52 -11.02
CA GLN A 147 8.12 13.55 -10.93
C GLN A 147 8.65 12.20 -10.46
N LEU A 148 9.66 11.68 -11.16
CA LEU A 148 10.54 10.66 -10.63
C LEU A 148 11.69 11.38 -9.92
N ILE A 149 11.65 11.40 -8.59
CA ILE A 149 12.59 12.15 -7.74
C ILE A 149 13.83 11.33 -7.36
N GLY A 150 13.79 10.01 -7.60
CA GLY A 150 14.93 9.12 -7.41
C GLY A 150 14.57 7.65 -7.55
N PHE A 151 15.58 6.81 -7.38
CA PHE A 151 15.45 5.36 -7.43
C PHE A 151 16.51 4.69 -6.55
N GLU A 152 16.34 3.40 -6.33
CA GLU A 152 17.30 2.55 -5.61
C GLU A 152 17.36 1.20 -6.34
N LEU A 153 18.55 0.75 -6.75
CA LEU A 153 18.74 -0.63 -7.21
C LEU A 153 18.91 -1.53 -5.98
N ASP A 154 18.00 -2.48 -5.80
CA ASP A 154 18.05 -3.41 -4.67
C ASP A 154 18.95 -4.61 -4.99
N SER A 155 18.69 -5.28 -6.13
CA SER A 155 19.49 -6.42 -6.56
C SER A 155 19.42 -6.67 -8.06
N VAL A 156 20.51 -7.22 -8.60
CA VAL A 156 20.57 -7.70 -9.98
C VAL A 156 21.10 -9.13 -9.94
N SER A 157 20.33 -10.06 -10.47
CA SER A 157 20.69 -11.47 -10.62
C SER A 157 20.45 -11.93 -12.06
N PRO A 158 20.96 -13.10 -12.48
CA PRO A 158 20.70 -13.65 -13.81
C PRO A 158 19.22 -13.93 -14.12
N THR A 159 18.33 -13.89 -13.12
CA THR A 159 16.90 -14.22 -13.27
C THR A 159 15.97 -13.08 -12.90
N GLN A 160 16.45 -12.04 -12.21
CA GLN A 160 15.60 -11.01 -11.63
C GLN A 160 16.39 -9.72 -11.37
N LEU A 161 15.74 -8.59 -11.67
CA LEU A 161 16.19 -7.24 -11.33
C LEU A 161 15.14 -6.61 -10.40
N ASP A 162 15.56 -6.26 -9.19
CA ASP A 162 14.72 -5.60 -8.19
C ASP A 162 15.23 -4.18 -7.92
N PHE A 163 14.30 -3.23 -7.88
CA PHE A 163 14.59 -1.82 -7.67
C PHE A 163 13.35 -1.08 -7.17
N LYS A 164 13.54 0.11 -6.62
CA LYS A 164 12.47 1.00 -6.19
C LYS A 164 12.50 2.29 -6.97
N LEU A 165 11.32 2.81 -7.27
CA LEU A 165 11.14 4.14 -7.83
C LEU A 165 10.50 5.04 -6.78
N ALA A 166 10.91 6.30 -6.73
CA ALA A 166 10.33 7.29 -5.84
C ALA A 166 9.63 8.37 -6.65
N TRP A 167 8.32 8.42 -6.52
CA TRP A 167 7.47 9.32 -7.29
C TRP A 167 6.87 10.42 -6.41
N GLN A 168 6.67 11.59 -6.99
CA GLN A 168 5.85 12.67 -6.42
C GLN A 168 4.95 13.26 -7.49
N SER A 169 3.86 13.90 -7.07
CA SER A 169 3.06 14.75 -7.96
C SER A 169 2.76 16.09 -7.29
N ASN A 170 2.64 17.15 -8.10
CA ASN A 170 2.23 18.46 -7.61
C ASN A 170 0.72 18.52 -7.31
N GLN A 171 -0.07 17.63 -7.92
CA GLN A 171 -1.52 17.52 -7.78
C GLN A 171 -1.96 16.07 -8.03
N PRO A 172 -3.12 15.61 -7.53
CA PRO A 172 -3.67 14.33 -7.94
C PRO A 172 -3.86 14.30 -9.47
N PRO A 173 -3.18 13.43 -10.21
CA PRO A 173 -3.43 13.25 -11.65
C PRO A 173 -4.87 12.80 -11.91
N ALA A 174 -5.45 13.23 -13.04
CA ALA A 174 -6.85 12.92 -13.36
C ALA A 174 -7.08 11.47 -13.81
N ALA A 175 -6.03 10.80 -14.29
CA ALA A 175 -6.05 9.41 -14.73
C ALA A 175 -5.15 8.55 -13.83
N ASP A 176 -5.38 7.25 -13.88
CA ASP A 176 -4.54 6.23 -13.25
C ASP A 176 -3.50 5.73 -14.25
N TYR A 177 -2.27 6.21 -14.11
CA TYR A 177 -1.17 5.89 -15.00
C TYR A 177 -0.48 4.60 -14.59
N THR A 178 0.04 3.91 -15.60
CA THR A 178 0.82 2.70 -15.44
C THR A 178 2.29 3.01 -15.65
N VAL A 179 3.14 2.51 -14.75
CA VAL A 179 4.59 2.64 -14.88
C VAL A 179 5.10 1.49 -15.73
N PHE A 180 5.88 1.82 -16.75
CA PHE A 180 6.66 0.83 -17.48
C PHE A 180 8.14 0.99 -17.15
N ALA A 181 8.85 -0.14 -17.16
CA ALA A 181 10.30 -0.21 -17.11
C ALA A 181 10.79 -1.19 -18.17
N GLN A 182 11.85 -0.83 -18.90
CA GLN A 182 12.39 -1.64 -19.98
C GLN A 182 13.91 -1.73 -19.86
N LEU A 183 14.43 -2.94 -20.06
CA LEU A 183 15.85 -3.19 -20.27
C LEU A 183 16.13 -3.29 -21.75
N LEU A 184 16.94 -2.36 -22.26
CA LEU A 184 17.31 -2.27 -23.66
C LEU A 184 18.79 -2.61 -23.84
N ASP A 185 19.12 -3.42 -24.84
CA ASP A 185 20.52 -3.67 -25.20
C ASP A 185 21.16 -2.45 -25.91
N ARG A 186 22.41 -2.61 -26.36
CA ARG A 186 23.16 -1.56 -27.07
C ARG A 186 22.56 -1.20 -28.43
N GLU A 187 21.78 -2.09 -29.03
CA GLU A 187 21.08 -1.90 -30.31
C GLU A 187 19.66 -1.34 -30.12
N ASN A 188 19.22 -1.13 -28.87
CA ASN A 188 17.86 -0.77 -28.45
C ASN A 188 16.84 -1.90 -28.59
N ASN A 189 17.28 -3.17 -28.68
CA ASN A 189 16.34 -4.29 -28.62
C ASN A 189 15.88 -4.49 -27.18
N LEU A 190 14.60 -4.82 -27.02
CA LEU A 190 14.00 -5.09 -25.73
C LEU A 190 14.44 -6.47 -25.20
N ALA A 191 15.14 -6.49 -24.07
CA ALA A 191 15.59 -7.71 -23.42
C ALA A 191 14.61 -8.20 -22.35
N ALA A 192 14.08 -7.28 -21.55
CA ALA A 192 13.06 -7.54 -20.56
C ALA A 192 12.26 -6.27 -20.29
N SER A 193 11.05 -6.43 -19.76
CA SER A 193 10.22 -5.29 -19.37
C SER A 193 9.27 -5.66 -18.24
N PHE A 194 8.75 -4.63 -17.61
CA PHE A 194 7.66 -4.71 -16.66
C PHE A 194 6.72 -3.54 -16.88
N ASP A 195 5.45 -3.79 -16.60
CA ASP A 195 4.39 -2.80 -16.78
C ASP A 195 3.29 -3.05 -15.75
N ARG A 196 3.17 -2.17 -14.75
CA ARG A 196 2.08 -2.23 -13.74
C ARG A 196 1.80 -0.87 -13.12
N PRO A 197 0.56 -0.66 -12.62
CA PRO A 197 0.25 0.50 -11.81
C PRO A 197 1.17 0.58 -10.57
N PRO A 198 1.37 1.80 -10.01
CA PRO A 198 2.09 1.98 -8.75
C PRO A 198 1.55 1.09 -7.63
N LEU A 199 2.45 0.52 -6.83
CA LEU A 199 2.10 -0.40 -5.73
C LEU A 199 1.12 -1.50 -6.17
N HIS A 200 1.35 -2.06 -7.36
CA HIS A 200 0.53 -3.11 -7.96
C HIS A 200 -0.97 -2.78 -8.10
N GLY A 201 -1.32 -1.49 -8.15
CA GLY A 201 -2.70 -1.01 -8.31
C GLY A 201 -3.42 -0.70 -7.00
N ALA A 202 -2.80 -0.99 -5.86
CA ALA A 202 -3.37 -0.64 -4.56
C ALA A 202 -3.29 0.86 -4.24
N TYR A 203 -2.44 1.61 -4.95
CA TYR A 203 -2.34 3.06 -4.80
C TYR A 203 -2.30 3.79 -6.16
N PRO A 204 -3.46 3.88 -6.85
CA PRO A 204 -3.57 4.48 -8.18
C PRO A 204 -3.11 5.94 -8.20
N THR A 205 -2.56 6.41 -9.32
CA THR A 205 -1.98 7.77 -9.35
C THR A 205 -2.99 8.85 -8.99
N SER A 206 -4.27 8.70 -9.35
CA SER A 206 -5.32 9.67 -9.01
C SER A 206 -5.59 9.83 -7.51
N THR A 207 -5.08 8.92 -6.67
CA THR A 207 -5.22 9.04 -5.22
C THR A 207 -4.13 9.88 -4.58
N TRP A 208 -3.02 10.13 -5.29
CA TRP A 208 -1.82 10.79 -4.76
C TRP A 208 -2.09 12.21 -4.30
N TRP A 209 -1.46 12.59 -3.20
CA TRP A 209 -1.50 13.93 -2.65
C TRP A 209 -0.33 14.78 -3.12
N PRO A 210 -0.52 16.12 -3.22
CA PRO A 210 0.56 17.04 -3.53
C PRO A 210 1.77 16.84 -2.61
N GLY A 211 2.96 16.63 -3.19
CA GLY A 211 4.21 16.46 -2.46
C GLY A 211 4.37 15.11 -1.73
N GLN A 212 3.40 14.21 -1.82
CA GLN A 212 3.50 12.86 -1.28
C GLN A 212 4.53 12.04 -2.03
N THR A 213 5.50 11.47 -1.32
CA THR A 213 6.48 10.53 -1.89
C THR A 213 5.92 9.12 -1.89
N ILE A 214 5.79 8.52 -3.07
CA ILE A 214 5.39 7.13 -3.27
C ILE A 214 6.64 6.31 -3.58
N ILE A 215 7.02 5.44 -2.66
CA ILE A 215 8.05 4.41 -2.89
C ILE A 215 7.38 3.22 -3.53
N ASP A 216 7.83 2.87 -4.73
CA ASP A 216 7.18 1.94 -5.63
C ASP A 216 8.16 0.82 -5.99
N PRO A 217 8.15 -0.31 -5.26
CA PRO A 217 9.02 -1.45 -5.53
C PRO A 217 8.65 -2.14 -6.84
N ARG A 218 9.67 -2.49 -7.62
CA ARG A 218 9.58 -3.07 -8.96
C ARG A 218 10.48 -4.28 -9.07
N SER A 219 9.99 -5.26 -9.81
CA SER A 219 10.72 -6.48 -10.13
C SER A 219 10.53 -6.80 -11.61
N ILE A 220 11.64 -6.95 -12.33
CA ILE A 220 11.67 -7.38 -13.73
C ILE A 220 12.23 -8.79 -13.77
N PRO A 221 11.43 -9.79 -14.15
CA PRO A 221 11.95 -11.12 -14.45
C PRO A 221 12.91 -11.05 -15.65
N LEU A 222 14.12 -11.58 -15.50
CA LEU A 222 15.17 -11.57 -16.53
C LEU A 222 15.27 -12.91 -17.27
N GLN A 223 14.22 -13.72 -17.23
CA GLN A 223 14.20 -14.99 -17.94
C GLN A 223 14.23 -14.75 -19.46
N GLY A 224 15.40 -14.91 -20.06
CA GLY A 224 15.61 -14.72 -21.51
C GLY A 224 16.56 -13.59 -21.86
N ALA A 225 16.90 -12.72 -20.89
CA ALA A 225 17.99 -11.75 -21.08
C ALA A 225 19.33 -12.49 -21.07
N SER A 226 20.17 -12.20 -22.07
CA SER A 226 21.53 -12.75 -22.11
C SER A 226 22.46 -11.98 -21.16
N PRO A 227 23.55 -12.58 -20.67
CA PRO A 227 24.58 -11.84 -19.94
C PRO A 227 25.08 -10.64 -20.76
N GLY A 228 25.26 -9.49 -20.12
CA GLY A 228 25.63 -8.26 -20.81
C GLY A 228 25.21 -6.99 -20.08
N GLU A 229 25.49 -5.85 -20.72
CA GLU A 229 25.10 -4.53 -20.24
C GLU A 229 23.82 -4.07 -20.94
N TYR A 230 22.88 -3.54 -20.15
CA TYR A 230 21.58 -3.05 -20.58
C TYR A 230 21.36 -1.65 -20.04
N ARG A 231 20.50 -0.88 -20.70
CA ARG A 231 20.01 0.40 -20.19
C ARG A 231 18.64 0.19 -19.58
N LEU A 232 18.45 0.65 -18.35
CA LEU A 232 17.15 0.66 -17.68
C LEU A 232 16.46 1.99 -17.97
N ILE A 233 15.36 1.94 -18.71
CA ILE A 233 14.49 3.10 -18.95
C ILE A 233 13.15 2.94 -18.24
N VAL A 234 12.56 4.06 -17.81
CA VAL A 234 11.29 4.12 -17.09
C VAL A 234 10.41 5.24 -17.63
N GLY A 235 9.10 5.00 -17.67
CA GLY A 235 8.12 6.03 -18.00
C GLY A 235 6.72 5.70 -17.51
N LEU A 236 5.78 6.56 -17.86
CA LEU A 236 4.36 6.45 -17.51
C LEU A 236 3.52 6.45 -18.78
N TYR A 237 2.42 5.71 -18.78
CA TYR A 237 1.42 5.79 -19.84
C TYR A 237 0.01 5.65 -19.29
N ASP A 238 -0.95 6.18 -20.02
CA ASP A 238 -2.37 5.99 -19.75
C ASP A 238 -2.81 4.63 -20.30
N PRO A 239 -3.23 3.68 -19.44
CA PRO A 239 -3.64 2.35 -19.88
C PRO A 239 -4.93 2.35 -20.71
N ALA A 240 -5.77 3.39 -20.60
CA ALA A 240 -7.01 3.49 -21.39
C ALA A 240 -6.75 3.87 -22.85
N THR A 241 -5.69 4.64 -23.10
CA THR A 241 -5.37 5.17 -24.44
C THR A 241 -4.09 4.59 -25.03
N GLY A 242 -3.23 3.97 -24.20
CA GLY A 242 -1.87 3.56 -24.57
C GLY A 242 -0.89 4.72 -24.72
N GLN A 243 -1.33 5.96 -24.46
CA GLN A 243 -0.50 7.14 -24.67
C GLN A 243 0.53 7.29 -23.55
N ARG A 244 1.81 7.34 -23.93
CA ARG A 244 2.91 7.65 -23.00
C ARG A 244 2.93 9.13 -22.63
N LEU A 245 3.22 9.40 -21.36
CA LEU A 245 3.45 10.76 -20.89
C LEU A 245 4.82 11.24 -21.34
N LEU A 246 4.89 12.52 -21.68
CA LEU A 246 6.12 13.15 -22.16
C LEU A 246 6.79 13.95 -21.06
N THR A 247 8.11 13.97 -21.09
CA THR A 247 8.93 14.90 -20.35
C THR A 247 8.88 16.30 -20.99
N PRO A 248 9.33 17.36 -20.29
CA PRO A 248 9.40 18.69 -20.89
C PRO A 248 10.25 18.79 -22.16
N SER A 249 11.20 17.85 -22.37
CA SER A 249 12.00 17.78 -23.59
C SER A 249 11.35 16.99 -24.73
N GLY A 250 10.17 16.40 -24.50
CA GLY A 250 9.42 15.60 -25.47
C GLY A 250 9.81 14.12 -25.51
N ALA A 251 10.68 13.64 -24.61
CA ALA A 251 10.95 12.21 -24.45
C ALA A 251 9.79 11.53 -23.71
N ASP A 252 9.54 10.24 -23.97
CA ASP A 252 8.47 9.46 -23.34
C ASP A 252 8.97 8.53 -22.22
N PHE A 253 10.27 8.59 -21.92
CA PHE A 253 10.94 7.87 -20.82
C PHE A 253 12.12 8.67 -20.26
N VAL A 254 12.63 8.22 -19.12
CA VAL A 254 13.93 8.59 -18.56
C VAL A 254 14.81 7.34 -18.46
N GLU A 255 16.10 7.48 -18.80
CA GLU A 255 17.11 6.44 -18.56
C GLU A 255 17.66 6.60 -17.13
N LEU A 256 17.68 5.53 -16.35
CA LEU A 256 18.10 5.56 -14.95
C LEU A 256 19.60 5.30 -14.81
N THR A 257 20.03 4.09 -15.16
CA THR A 257 21.41 3.63 -15.02
C THR A 257 21.64 2.39 -15.88
N PRO A 258 22.89 2.12 -16.31
CA PRO A 258 23.25 0.82 -16.86
C PRO A 258 23.04 -0.32 -15.84
N VAL A 259 22.60 -1.47 -16.32
CA VAL A 259 22.42 -2.70 -15.55
C VAL A 259 23.24 -3.81 -16.19
N THR A 260 24.11 -4.45 -15.41
CA THR A 260 24.91 -5.59 -15.87
C THR A 260 24.30 -6.90 -15.39
N ILE A 261 23.92 -7.76 -16.33
CA ILE A 261 23.44 -9.11 -16.05
C ILE A 261 24.63 -10.08 -16.18
N GLY A 262 24.91 -10.83 -15.12
CA GLY A 262 25.95 -11.85 -15.11
C GLY A 262 25.50 -13.19 -15.69
N ASP A 263 26.44 -14.13 -15.81
CA ASP A 263 26.16 -15.52 -16.17
C ASP A 263 25.29 -16.22 -15.09
N LYS A 264 24.50 -17.21 -15.51
CA LYS A 264 23.67 -18.03 -14.63
C LYS A 264 24.47 -19.01 -13.78
#